data_AF-A0A7H4LK77-F1
#
_entry.id   AF-A0A7H4LK77-F1
#
_cell.length_a   1.000
_cell.length_b   1.000
_cell.length_c   1.000
_cell.angle_alpha   90.00
_cell.angle_beta   90.00
_cell.angle_gamma   90.00
#
_symmetry.space_group_name_H-M   'P 1'
#
loop_
_entity.id
_entity.type
_entity.pdbx_description
1 polymer ?
#
loop_
_entity_poly.entity_id
_entity_poly.type
_entity_poly.pdbx_seq_one_letter_code
_entity_poly.pdbx_strand_id
1 'polypeptide(L)'
;MIVYTPGDQTEFTKSDTEEMEMADKLFALGRKGWESAWGDDCGNFEDRTVLSPMHFTHCTPGLIPYAARTVSTLQIYSVKIVGTDGKLKLPLHVYGIVAARDAVDYNRNILFSRRRENCQKLTPEDPFLRLTDPSRAIVAVDHVDFEVQLKVKGSSRSRDRALMSHCFTYAGGYHEGLHTTFSSNSFCTVEFSYERLTETVQATILSARVVEGAPWPFEYGGRIMSSSPPQEVTDSLSRQVVLVDSHRSDDGGEMPMGSDGYIDLSRHVVSVELEESLQFVIQAYSQSGDAIARQGSVRFRTKYCNISRAICEIGDSKVEITVAWSQLAKHKRDILLEGHV
;
A
#
# COMPACT_ATOMS: atom_id res chain seq x y z
N MET A 1 -10.94 41.26 -18.69
CA MET A 1 -11.69 40.53 -17.65
C MET A 1 -11.98 39.14 -18.19
N ILE A 2 -11.23 38.14 -17.74
CA ILE A 2 -11.54 36.74 -18.04
C ILE A 2 -12.55 36.31 -16.97
N VAL A 3 -13.78 36.06 -17.41
CA VAL A 3 -14.86 35.59 -16.54
C VAL A 3 -14.54 34.13 -16.22
N TYR A 4 -14.19 33.87 -14.96
CA TYR A 4 -14.10 32.52 -14.41
C TYR A 4 -15.52 31.93 -14.40
N THR A 5 -15.81 31.00 -15.29
CA THR A 5 -16.99 30.15 -15.18
C THR A 5 -16.76 29.10 -14.08
N PRO A 6 -17.65 28.97 -13.08
CA PRO A 6 -17.56 27.87 -12.13
C PRO A 6 -17.79 26.56 -12.87
N GLY A 7 -16.86 25.62 -12.77
CA GLY A 7 -17.02 24.29 -13.34
C GLY A 7 -18.27 23.60 -12.80
N ASP A 8 -19.00 22.93 -13.71
CA ASP A 8 -20.12 22.04 -13.43
C ASP A 8 -19.80 21.16 -12.22
N GLN A 9 -20.44 21.44 -11.09
CA GLN A 9 -20.51 20.46 -10.01
C GLN A 9 -21.44 19.37 -10.49
N THR A 10 -20.95 18.14 -10.62
CA THR A 10 -21.80 16.99 -10.94
C THR A 10 -22.97 16.95 -9.95
N GLU A 11 -24.21 17.14 -10.39
CA GLU A 11 -25.37 17.05 -9.49
C GLU A 11 -25.74 15.58 -9.31
N PHE A 12 -25.75 15.13 -8.04
CA PHE A 12 -26.13 13.77 -7.68
C PHE A 12 -27.65 13.67 -7.74
N THR A 13 -28.17 12.60 -8.35
CA THR A 13 -29.62 12.35 -8.35
C THR A 13 -30.11 11.94 -6.95
N LYS A 14 -31.43 11.89 -6.77
CA LYS A 14 -32.03 11.35 -5.54
C LYS A 14 -31.65 9.88 -5.31
N SER A 15 -31.69 9.08 -6.37
CA SER A 15 -31.32 7.65 -6.34
C SER A 15 -29.84 7.45 -5.95
N ASP A 16 -28.98 8.29 -6.52
CA ASP A 16 -27.54 8.35 -6.24
C ASP A 16 -27.26 8.62 -4.75
N THR A 17 -28.08 9.48 -4.12
CA THR A 17 -27.97 9.80 -2.68
C THR A 17 -28.46 8.63 -1.81
N GLU A 18 -29.60 8.02 -2.17
CA GLU A 18 -30.17 6.87 -1.46
C GLU A 18 -29.23 5.66 -1.48
N GLU A 19 -28.52 5.41 -2.59
CA GLU A 19 -27.51 4.35 -2.69
C GLU A 19 -26.35 4.57 -1.71
N MET A 20 -25.84 5.80 -1.60
CA MET A 20 -24.75 6.12 -0.67
C MET A 20 -25.20 6.02 0.79
N GLU A 21 -26.42 6.44 1.11
CA GLU A 21 -26.97 6.25 2.45
C GLU A 21 -27.14 4.76 2.81
N MET A 22 -27.52 3.91 1.84
CA MET A 22 -27.59 2.47 2.04
C MET A 22 -26.20 1.87 2.25
N ALA A 23 -25.21 2.30 1.47
CA ALA A 23 -23.82 1.87 1.60
C ALA A 23 -23.26 2.21 3.00
N ASP A 24 -23.52 3.43 3.50
CA ASP A 24 -23.14 3.85 4.85
C ASP A 24 -23.83 3.02 5.95
N LYS A 25 -25.11 2.65 5.75
CA LYS A 25 -25.84 1.76 6.69
C LYS A 25 -25.23 0.36 6.70
N LEU A 26 -24.90 -0.20 5.53
CA LEU A 26 -24.25 -1.51 5.43
C LEU A 26 -22.86 -1.50 6.07
N PHE A 27 -22.09 -0.44 5.83
CA PHE A 27 -20.81 -0.25 6.50
C PHE A 27 -20.97 -0.20 8.03
N ALA A 28 -21.95 0.56 8.54
CA ALA A 28 -22.21 0.66 9.97
C ALA A 28 -22.66 -0.69 10.58
N LEU A 29 -23.40 -1.52 9.83
CA LEU A 29 -23.72 -2.89 10.24
C LEU A 29 -22.47 -3.76 10.30
N GLY A 30 -21.57 -3.65 9.31
CA GLY A 30 -20.28 -4.35 9.31
C GLY A 30 -19.43 -3.97 10.53
N ARG A 31 -19.35 -2.67 10.86
CA ARG A 31 -18.69 -2.19 12.08
C ARG A 31 -19.28 -2.84 13.34
N LYS A 32 -20.61 -2.83 13.49
CA LYS A 32 -21.28 -3.45 14.65
C LYS A 32 -21.00 -4.95 14.74
N GLY A 33 -20.98 -5.65 13.59
CA GLY A 33 -20.63 -7.06 13.52
C GLY A 33 -19.20 -7.31 14.01
N TRP A 34 -18.24 -6.50 13.58
CA TRP A 34 -16.86 -6.57 14.06
C TRP A 34 -16.77 -6.26 15.56
N GLU A 35 -17.41 -5.19 16.03
CA GLU A 35 -17.39 -4.79 17.45
C GLU A 35 -17.97 -5.89 18.35
N SER A 36 -19.04 -6.55 17.89
CA SER A 36 -19.63 -7.70 18.60
C SER A 36 -18.76 -8.94 18.60
N ALA A 37 -17.96 -9.17 17.54
CA ALA A 37 -17.15 -10.37 17.41
C ALA A 37 -15.77 -10.23 18.08
N TRP A 38 -15.19 -9.03 18.03
CA TRP A 38 -13.78 -8.79 18.35
C TRP A 38 -13.53 -7.66 19.34
N GLY A 39 -14.54 -6.87 19.70
CA GLY A 39 -14.37 -5.68 20.53
C GLY A 39 -13.76 -5.95 21.91
N ASP A 40 -14.12 -7.07 22.53
CA ASP A 40 -13.64 -7.44 23.87
C ASP A 40 -12.14 -7.80 23.88
N ASP A 41 -11.64 -8.44 22.81
CA ASP A 41 -10.26 -8.97 22.74
C ASP A 41 -9.31 -8.09 21.92
N CYS A 42 -9.82 -7.34 20.94
CA CYS A 42 -9.01 -6.66 19.92
C CYS A 42 -9.01 -5.12 20.07
N GLY A 43 -9.89 -4.57 20.91
CA GLY A 43 -10.03 -3.13 21.12
C GLY A 43 -11.15 -2.52 20.29
N ASN A 44 -11.00 -1.25 19.92
CA ASN A 44 -12.02 -0.53 19.15
C ASN A 44 -11.90 -0.83 17.65
N PHE A 45 -13.01 -0.71 16.92
CA PHE A 45 -13.01 -0.88 15.47
C PHE A 45 -11.98 0.02 14.78
N GLU A 46 -11.79 1.25 15.26
CA GLU A 46 -10.87 2.21 14.64
C GLU A 46 -9.39 1.94 14.94
N ASP A 47 -9.08 1.02 15.86
CA ASP A 47 -7.73 0.75 16.32
C ASP A 47 -6.86 0.15 15.20
N ARG A 48 -5.59 0.55 15.20
CA ARG A 48 -4.58 0.09 14.24
C ARG A 48 -3.83 -1.10 14.80
N THR A 49 -3.32 -1.95 13.90
CA THR A 49 -2.37 -2.99 14.32
C THR A 49 -1.16 -2.33 14.98
N VAL A 50 -0.76 -2.87 16.13
CA VAL A 50 0.41 -2.43 16.91
C VAL A 50 1.58 -3.41 16.78
N LEU A 51 1.39 -4.49 16.02
CA LEU A 51 2.42 -5.49 15.80
C LEU A 51 3.51 -4.93 14.90
N SER A 52 4.76 -5.08 15.34
CA SER A 52 5.91 -4.58 14.61
C SER A 52 6.12 -5.36 13.31
N PRO A 53 6.43 -4.68 12.20
CA PRO A 53 6.85 -5.32 10.96
C PRO A 53 8.16 -6.13 11.09
N MET A 54 8.94 -5.84 12.13
CA MET A 54 10.26 -6.42 12.38
C MET A 54 10.28 -7.30 13.63
N HIS A 55 9.11 -7.78 14.06
CA HIS A 55 8.97 -8.45 15.35
C HIS A 55 9.97 -9.60 15.52
N PHE A 56 10.20 -10.40 14.48
CA PHE A 56 11.15 -11.52 14.49
C PHE A 56 12.47 -11.23 13.77
N THR A 57 12.77 -9.96 13.43
CA THR A 57 14.05 -9.61 12.77
C THR A 57 15.27 -9.89 13.64
N HIS A 58 15.12 -9.77 14.97
CA HIS A 58 16.21 -9.95 15.93
C HIS A 58 16.54 -11.42 16.23
N CYS A 59 15.75 -12.38 15.71
CA CYS A 59 15.94 -13.80 16.00
C CYS A 59 17.30 -14.31 15.50
N THR A 60 17.78 -15.39 16.11
CA THR A 60 19.01 -16.07 15.67
C THR A 60 18.64 -17.17 14.66
N PRO A 61 19.27 -17.23 13.48
CA PRO A 61 19.02 -18.31 12.52
C PRO A 61 19.18 -19.69 13.18
N GLY A 62 18.18 -20.56 13.01
CA GLY A 62 18.15 -21.89 13.63
C GLY A 62 17.59 -21.93 15.06
N LEU A 63 17.41 -20.78 15.72
CA LEU A 63 16.73 -20.63 17.01
C LEU A 63 15.50 -19.73 16.82
N ILE A 64 14.57 -20.22 16.02
CA ILE A 64 13.36 -19.48 15.64
C ILE A 64 12.29 -19.69 16.72
N PRO A 65 11.70 -18.62 17.27
CA PRO A 65 10.64 -18.72 18.27
C PRO A 65 9.42 -19.48 17.76
N TYR A 66 8.63 -20.06 18.67
CA TYR A 66 7.44 -20.81 18.28
C TYR A 66 6.40 -19.92 17.62
N ALA A 67 6.27 -18.64 17.97
CA ALA A 67 5.31 -17.74 17.37
C ALA A 67 5.70 -17.31 15.94
N ALA A 68 6.97 -17.46 15.56
CA ALA A 68 7.47 -17.11 14.25
C ALA A 68 7.05 -18.16 13.21
N ARG A 69 6.37 -17.70 12.17
CA ARG A 69 5.80 -18.55 11.12
C ARG A 69 6.11 -18.01 9.73
N THR A 70 6.12 -18.94 8.79
CA THR A 70 5.99 -18.67 7.37
C THR A 70 4.56 -19.02 7.01
N VAL A 71 3.85 -18.07 6.43
CA VAL A 71 2.41 -18.20 6.16
C VAL A 71 2.09 -17.48 4.87
N SER A 72 0.90 -17.75 4.33
CA SER A 72 0.41 -16.98 3.20
C SER A 72 0.15 -15.52 3.59
N THR A 73 0.44 -14.59 2.68
CA THR A 73 0.12 -13.17 2.82
C THR A 73 -0.53 -12.63 1.56
N LEU A 74 -1.25 -11.52 1.68
CA LEU A 74 -1.74 -10.74 0.55
C LEU A 74 -0.81 -9.55 0.29
N GLN A 75 -0.17 -9.54 -0.88
CA GLN A 75 0.58 -8.41 -1.37
C GLN A 75 -0.35 -7.50 -2.19
N ILE A 76 -0.62 -6.30 -1.68
CA ILE A 76 -1.38 -5.28 -2.42
C ILE A 76 -0.42 -4.53 -3.34
N TYR A 77 -0.73 -4.50 -4.63
CA TYR A 77 0.05 -3.78 -5.64
C TYR A 77 -0.53 -2.40 -5.90
N SER A 78 -1.85 -2.30 -6.11
CA SER A 78 -2.50 -1.02 -6.40
C SER A 78 -3.96 -0.98 -5.96
N VAL A 79 -4.43 0.23 -5.65
CA VAL A 79 -5.85 0.54 -5.54
C VAL A 79 -6.14 1.70 -6.50
N LYS A 80 -7.03 1.45 -7.46
CA LYS A 80 -7.35 2.37 -8.55
C LYS A 80 -8.80 2.79 -8.48
N ILE A 81 -9.10 4.05 -8.78
CA ILE A 81 -10.46 4.56 -8.86
C ILE A 81 -10.79 4.87 -10.32
N VAL A 82 -11.78 4.18 -10.85
CA VAL A 82 -12.27 4.36 -12.22
C VAL A 82 -13.67 4.98 -12.16
N GLY A 83 -13.91 6.03 -12.94
CA GLY A 83 -15.25 6.62 -13.05
C GLY A 83 -16.19 5.74 -13.88
N THR A 84 -17.45 5.64 -13.46
CA THR A 84 -18.50 4.94 -14.19
C THR A 84 -19.24 5.91 -15.12
N ASP A 85 -19.36 5.57 -16.41
CA ASP A 85 -20.24 6.20 -17.41
C ASP A 85 -20.30 7.74 -17.41
N GLY A 86 -19.15 8.41 -17.23
CA GLY A 86 -19.03 9.86 -17.28
C GLY A 86 -19.63 10.63 -16.08
N LYS A 87 -20.17 9.93 -15.08
CA LYS A 87 -20.71 10.54 -13.86
C LYS A 87 -19.60 11.08 -12.94
N LEU A 88 -18.44 10.43 -12.92
CA LEU A 88 -17.30 10.87 -12.14
C LEU A 88 -16.25 11.54 -13.04
N LYS A 89 -16.23 12.87 -13.06
CA LYS A 89 -15.25 13.64 -13.85
C LYS A 89 -13.99 13.88 -13.03
N LEU A 90 -12.87 13.30 -13.48
CA LEU A 90 -11.53 13.65 -12.98
C LEU A 90 -11.13 15.03 -13.52
N PRO A 91 -10.31 15.82 -12.80
CA PRO A 91 -9.62 15.45 -11.57
C PRO A 91 -10.48 15.55 -10.31
N LEU A 92 -10.17 14.72 -9.31
CA LEU A 92 -10.84 14.70 -8.01
C LEU A 92 -9.84 14.87 -6.88
N HIS A 93 -10.28 15.51 -5.80
CA HIS A 93 -9.52 15.57 -4.56
C HIS A 93 -10.11 14.56 -3.56
N VAL A 94 -9.46 13.41 -3.42
CA VAL A 94 -9.94 12.26 -2.64
C VAL A 94 -9.24 12.20 -1.29
N TYR A 95 -10.01 11.93 -0.25
CA TYR A 95 -9.49 11.69 1.10
C TYR A 95 -10.31 10.60 1.79
N GLY A 96 -9.82 10.05 2.90
CA GLY A 96 -10.46 8.93 3.60
C GLY A 96 -9.47 7.84 3.97
N ILE A 97 -9.99 6.62 4.14
CA ILE A 97 -9.25 5.44 4.59
C ILE A 97 -9.52 4.26 3.67
N VAL A 98 -8.45 3.51 3.36
CA VAL A 98 -8.52 2.11 2.92
C VAL A 98 -7.67 1.30 3.89
N ALA A 99 -8.22 0.22 4.44
CA ALA A 99 -7.51 -0.65 5.38
C ALA A 99 -7.82 -2.12 5.14
N ALA A 100 -6.87 -2.99 5.47
CA ALA A 100 -7.08 -4.43 5.57
C ALA A 100 -7.10 -4.85 7.04
N ARG A 101 -7.86 -5.90 7.36
CA ARG A 101 -7.89 -6.56 8.67
C ARG A 101 -7.71 -8.04 8.45
N ASP A 102 -6.64 -8.58 9.01
CA ASP A 102 -6.40 -10.01 9.02
C ASP A 102 -6.66 -10.61 10.40
N ALA A 103 -6.65 -11.94 10.48
CA ALA A 103 -6.93 -12.69 11.70
C ALA A 103 -5.79 -12.67 12.74
N VAL A 104 -4.71 -11.90 12.52
CA VAL A 104 -3.61 -11.84 13.50
C VAL A 104 -4.06 -11.03 14.71
N ASP A 105 -4.66 -9.87 14.48
CA ASP A 105 -5.18 -8.99 15.54
C ASP A 105 -6.49 -8.26 15.19
N TYR A 106 -7.09 -8.52 14.02
CA TYR A 106 -8.34 -7.93 13.53
C TYR A 106 -8.37 -6.39 13.46
N ASN A 107 -7.24 -5.75 13.72
CA ASN A 107 -7.09 -4.30 13.75
C ASN A 107 -6.70 -3.77 12.37
N ARG A 108 -6.88 -2.46 12.15
CA ARG A 108 -6.60 -1.86 10.86
C ARG A 108 -5.12 -1.91 10.53
N ASN A 109 -4.83 -2.52 9.39
CA ASN A 109 -3.58 -2.37 8.67
C ASN A 109 -3.83 -1.38 7.52
N ILE A 110 -3.35 -0.14 7.68
CA ILE A 110 -3.74 0.99 6.82
C ILE A 110 -3.04 0.89 5.46
N LEU A 111 -3.81 0.91 4.38
CA LEU A 111 -3.32 0.93 3.01
C LEU A 111 -3.34 2.32 2.39
N PHE A 112 -4.31 3.14 2.79
CA PHE A 112 -4.41 4.54 2.39
C PHE A 112 -5.03 5.33 3.53
N SER A 113 -4.47 6.48 3.88
CA SER A 113 -5.09 7.38 4.86
C SER A 113 -4.73 8.83 4.56
N ARG A 114 -5.73 9.61 4.15
CA ARG A 114 -5.58 11.04 3.89
C ARG A 114 -6.68 11.81 4.59
N ARG A 115 -6.31 12.90 5.25
CA ARG A 115 -7.26 13.87 5.82
C ARG A 115 -7.76 14.80 4.72
N ARG A 116 -8.88 15.48 4.95
CA ARG A 116 -9.47 16.43 3.99
C ARG A 116 -8.49 17.57 3.61
N GLU A 117 -7.70 18.01 4.58
CA GLU A 117 -6.73 19.09 4.42
C GLU A 117 -5.58 18.66 3.49
N ASN A 118 -5.21 17.39 3.52
CA ASN A 118 -4.18 16.76 2.70
C ASN A 118 -4.79 15.66 1.79
N CYS A 119 -5.80 16.03 1.00
CA CYS A 119 -6.43 15.13 0.04
C CYS A 119 -5.51 14.88 -1.16
N GLN A 120 -5.56 13.67 -1.72
CA GLN A 120 -4.82 13.35 -2.94
C GLN A 120 -5.61 13.81 -4.17
N LYS A 121 -4.94 14.44 -5.15
CA LYS A 121 -5.51 14.70 -6.46
C LYS A 121 -5.38 13.46 -7.35
N LEU A 122 -6.49 12.97 -7.89
CA LEU A 122 -6.54 11.93 -8.91
C LEU A 122 -6.80 12.57 -10.27
N THR A 123 -6.15 12.08 -11.32
CA THR A 123 -6.35 12.55 -12.71
C THR A 123 -6.65 11.35 -13.63
N PRO A 124 -7.11 11.57 -14.88
CA PRO A 124 -7.29 10.47 -15.83
C PRO A 124 -6.01 9.66 -16.07
N GLU A 125 -4.86 10.33 -16.04
CA GLU A 125 -3.54 9.75 -16.27
C GLU A 125 -3.01 9.02 -15.02
N ASP A 126 -3.35 9.49 -13.82
CA ASP A 126 -3.01 8.86 -12.54
C ASP A 126 -4.27 8.64 -11.65
N PRO A 127 -5.05 7.58 -11.95
CA PRO A 127 -6.25 7.22 -11.18
C PRO A 127 -5.96 6.40 -9.91
N PHE A 128 -4.70 6.27 -9.51
CA PHE A 128 -4.27 5.38 -8.42
C PHE A 128 -4.22 6.10 -7.08
N LEU A 129 -4.71 5.45 -6.03
CA LEU A 129 -4.45 5.91 -4.67
C LEU A 129 -2.98 5.68 -4.33
N ARG A 130 -2.34 6.71 -3.77
CA ARG A 130 -0.98 6.62 -3.23
C ARG A 130 -1.03 5.84 -1.93
N LEU A 131 -0.83 4.53 -2.05
CA LEU A 131 -0.84 3.65 -0.91
C LEU A 131 0.26 4.04 0.06
N THR A 132 -0.12 4.12 1.34
CA THR A 132 0.82 4.24 2.45
C THR A 132 1.21 2.84 2.90
N ASP A 133 2.23 2.76 3.73
CA ASP A 133 2.61 1.46 4.25
C ASP A 133 1.55 0.79 5.11
N PRO A 134 1.25 -0.49 4.82
CA PRO A 134 0.73 -1.32 5.86
C PRO A 134 1.80 -1.42 6.96
N SER A 135 1.38 -1.34 8.22
CA SER A 135 2.28 -1.44 9.38
C SER A 135 3.06 -2.76 9.39
N ARG A 136 2.54 -3.80 8.74
CA ARG A 136 3.12 -5.15 8.58
C ARG A 136 2.49 -5.86 7.39
N ALA A 137 3.00 -7.01 6.98
CA ALA A 137 2.36 -7.83 5.95
C ALA A 137 0.94 -8.23 6.37
N ILE A 138 0.05 -8.33 5.38
CA ILE A 138 -1.33 -8.78 5.57
C ILE A 138 -1.34 -10.30 5.52
N VAL A 139 -1.59 -10.94 6.66
CA VAL A 139 -1.60 -12.40 6.76
C VAL A 139 -2.89 -12.94 6.16
N ALA A 140 -2.76 -13.91 5.27
CA ALA A 140 -3.85 -14.46 4.45
C ALA A 140 -3.98 -15.98 4.62
N VAL A 141 -3.87 -16.42 5.89
CA VAL A 141 -4.18 -17.79 6.29
C VAL A 141 -5.68 -17.98 6.41
N ASP A 142 -6.33 -17.00 7.03
CA ASP A 142 -7.78 -16.90 7.14
C ASP A 142 -8.29 -15.77 6.22
N HIS A 143 -9.56 -15.39 6.38
CA HIS A 143 -10.15 -14.29 5.64
C HIS A 143 -9.46 -12.95 5.96
N VAL A 144 -9.47 -12.05 4.97
CA VAL A 144 -9.00 -10.68 5.14
C VAL A 144 -10.16 -9.75 4.80
N ASP A 145 -10.56 -8.92 5.75
CA ASP A 145 -11.60 -7.92 5.54
C ASP A 145 -10.97 -6.60 5.08
N PHE A 146 -11.48 -6.05 3.99
CA PHE A 146 -11.12 -4.74 3.50
C PHE A 146 -12.18 -3.72 3.88
N GLU A 147 -11.71 -2.56 4.30
CA GLU A 147 -12.51 -1.41 4.68
C GLU A 147 -12.20 -0.25 3.74
N VAL A 148 -13.21 0.29 3.06
CA VAL A 148 -13.07 1.41 2.13
C VAL A 148 -14.04 2.52 2.53
N GLN A 149 -13.50 3.65 2.98
CA GLN A 149 -14.27 4.86 3.26
C GLN A 149 -13.59 6.06 2.62
N LEU A 150 -14.02 6.40 1.42
CA LEU A 150 -13.44 7.48 0.61
C LEU A 150 -14.46 8.59 0.37
N LYS A 151 -13.97 9.82 0.30
CA LYS A 151 -14.75 11.03 0.07
C LYS A 151 -14.06 11.93 -0.94
N VAL A 152 -14.87 12.66 -1.72
CA VAL A 152 -14.41 13.75 -2.57
C VAL A 152 -14.56 15.07 -1.81
N LYS A 153 -13.48 15.86 -1.78
CA LYS A 153 -13.45 17.19 -1.15
C LYS A 153 -14.26 18.19 -1.97
N GLY A 154 -15.24 18.82 -1.34
CA GLY A 154 -15.98 19.96 -1.86
C GLY A 154 -15.34 21.30 -1.48
N SER A 155 -15.96 22.40 -1.91
CA SER A 155 -15.51 23.75 -1.53
C SER A 155 -15.63 24.03 -0.02
N SER A 156 -16.49 23.29 0.68
CA SER A 156 -16.65 23.31 2.13
C SER A 156 -16.99 21.91 2.65
N ARG A 157 -16.86 21.66 3.96
CA ARG A 157 -17.12 20.34 4.56
C ARG A 157 -18.54 19.82 4.29
N SER A 158 -19.54 20.69 4.25
CA SER A 158 -20.93 20.30 3.93
C SER A 158 -21.15 19.94 2.46
N ARG A 159 -20.18 20.27 1.58
CA ARG A 159 -20.19 19.89 0.17
C ARG A 159 -19.25 18.73 -0.14
N ASP A 160 -18.60 18.15 0.87
CA ASP A 160 -17.87 16.91 0.67
C ASP A 160 -18.86 15.79 0.37
N ARG A 161 -18.46 14.86 -0.51
CA ARG A 161 -19.35 13.80 -1.00
C ARG A 161 -18.73 12.45 -0.72
N ALA A 162 -19.54 11.49 -0.31
CA ALA A 162 -19.11 10.10 -0.24
C ALA A 162 -18.72 9.62 -1.65
N LEU A 163 -17.56 8.98 -1.76
CA LEU A 163 -17.10 8.35 -2.99
C LEU A 163 -17.35 6.85 -2.92
N MET A 164 -16.98 6.23 -1.80
CA MET A 164 -17.21 4.82 -1.52
C MET A 164 -17.26 4.58 -0.02
N SER A 165 -18.21 3.77 0.43
CA SER A 165 -18.35 3.31 1.81
C SER A 165 -18.70 1.82 1.75
N HIS A 166 -17.68 0.96 1.84
CA HIS A 166 -17.84 -0.46 1.56
C HIS A 166 -16.89 -1.30 2.39
N CYS A 167 -17.37 -2.48 2.81
CA CYS A 167 -16.55 -3.53 3.37
C CYS A 167 -16.72 -4.78 2.50
N PHE A 168 -15.63 -5.46 2.20
CA PHE A 168 -15.66 -6.74 1.51
C PHE A 168 -14.61 -7.69 2.07
N THR A 169 -14.86 -8.98 1.95
CA THR A 169 -14.00 -10.02 2.52
C THR A 169 -13.31 -10.79 1.40
N TYR A 170 -11.99 -10.84 1.46
CA TYR A 170 -11.23 -11.88 0.78
C TYR A 170 -11.39 -13.18 1.57
N ALA A 171 -12.17 -14.12 1.04
CA ALA A 171 -12.54 -15.36 1.72
C ALA A 171 -11.43 -16.43 1.78
N GLY A 172 -10.24 -16.13 1.28
CA GLY A 172 -9.19 -17.12 1.05
C GLY A 172 -9.32 -17.83 -0.31
N GLY A 173 -8.37 -18.72 -0.60
CA GLY A 173 -8.37 -19.54 -1.82
C GLY A 173 -6.97 -19.91 -2.29
N TYR A 174 -6.86 -21.01 -3.03
CA TYR A 174 -5.59 -21.53 -3.58
C TYR A 174 -5.27 -20.98 -4.98
N HIS A 175 -5.86 -19.83 -5.35
CA HIS A 175 -5.63 -19.24 -6.65
C HIS A 175 -4.27 -18.55 -6.65
N GLU A 176 -3.34 -19.10 -7.43
CA GLU A 176 -2.03 -18.50 -7.69
C GLU A 176 -2.16 -17.35 -8.69
N GLY A 177 -1.29 -16.35 -8.53
CA GLY A 177 -1.17 -15.24 -9.46
C GLY A 177 -1.92 -13.97 -9.07
N LEU A 178 -1.80 -12.99 -9.96
CA LEU A 178 -2.38 -11.66 -9.81
C LEU A 178 -3.91 -11.71 -9.89
N HIS A 179 -4.57 -11.19 -8.87
CA HIS A 179 -6.00 -11.06 -8.78
C HIS A 179 -6.42 -9.59 -8.80
N THR A 180 -7.56 -9.34 -9.44
CA THR A 180 -8.20 -8.02 -9.43
C THR A 180 -9.63 -8.13 -8.92
N THR A 181 -9.95 -7.39 -7.86
CA THR A 181 -11.30 -7.32 -7.29
C THR A 181 -11.86 -5.92 -7.51
N PHE A 182 -13.15 -5.86 -7.81
CA PHE A 182 -13.87 -4.63 -8.10
C PHE A 182 -14.95 -4.40 -7.06
N SER A 183 -15.03 -3.18 -6.54
CA SER A 183 -16.17 -2.69 -5.78
C SER A 183 -16.74 -1.51 -6.54
N SER A 184 -18.01 -1.58 -6.92
CA SER A 184 -18.64 -0.57 -7.78
C SER A 184 -19.86 0.04 -7.12
N ASN A 185 -20.11 1.31 -7.42
CA ASN A 185 -21.36 2.01 -7.20
C ASN A 185 -21.73 2.80 -8.46
N SER A 186 -22.81 3.56 -8.40
CA SER A 186 -23.27 4.38 -9.53
C SER A 186 -22.28 5.44 -10.04
N PHE A 187 -21.22 5.81 -9.30
CA PHE A 187 -20.24 6.83 -9.72
C PHE A 187 -18.88 6.27 -10.08
N CYS A 188 -18.44 5.25 -9.35
CA CYS A 188 -17.07 4.78 -9.44
C CYS A 188 -16.95 3.27 -9.19
N THR A 189 -15.86 2.73 -9.72
CA THR A 189 -15.34 1.41 -9.40
C THR A 189 -13.99 1.60 -8.71
N VAL A 190 -13.85 1.04 -7.52
CA VAL A 190 -12.55 0.86 -6.88
C VAL A 190 -12.04 -0.53 -7.24
N GLU A 191 -10.88 -0.55 -7.88
CA GLU A 191 -10.19 -1.74 -8.36
C GLU A 191 -9.00 -2.01 -7.45
N PHE A 192 -9.00 -3.18 -6.80
CA PHE A 192 -7.89 -3.68 -6.00
C PHE A 192 -7.10 -4.69 -6.82
N SER A 193 -5.79 -4.48 -6.95
CA SER A 193 -4.87 -5.45 -7.52
C SER A 193 -3.96 -6.01 -6.43
N TYR A 194 -3.99 -7.33 -6.27
CA TYR A 194 -3.23 -8.03 -5.24
C TYR A 194 -2.92 -9.47 -5.63
N GLU A 195 -2.01 -10.10 -4.91
CA GLU A 195 -1.64 -11.51 -5.09
C GLU A 195 -1.50 -12.18 -3.73
N ARG A 196 -1.97 -13.44 -3.65
CA ARG A 196 -1.71 -14.28 -2.48
C ARG A 196 -0.37 -14.98 -2.70
N LEU A 197 0.57 -14.70 -1.83
CA LEU A 197 1.87 -15.32 -1.78
C LEU A 197 1.85 -16.41 -0.70
N THR A 198 2.51 -17.53 -0.92
CA THR A 198 2.58 -18.69 -0.02
C THR A 198 3.93 -18.79 0.69
N GLU A 199 3.96 -19.34 1.91
CA GLU A 199 5.19 -19.51 2.69
C GLU A 199 6.08 -18.25 2.70
N THR A 200 5.52 -17.13 3.15
CA THR A 200 6.19 -15.82 3.01
C THR A 200 7.00 -15.39 4.23
N VAL A 201 7.98 -14.52 3.94
CA VAL A 201 8.64 -13.66 4.91
C VAL A 201 8.33 -12.20 4.59
N GLN A 202 8.39 -11.36 5.62
CA GLN A 202 8.26 -9.92 5.46
C GLN A 202 9.63 -9.28 5.23
N ALA A 203 9.72 -8.49 4.17
CA ALA A 203 10.80 -7.55 3.94
C ALA A 203 10.37 -6.15 4.36
N THR A 204 11.05 -5.60 5.36
CA THR A 204 10.89 -4.21 5.80
C THR A 204 12.07 -3.39 5.30
N ILE A 205 11.84 -2.48 4.37
CA ILE A 205 12.85 -1.61 3.79
C ILE A 205 13.16 -0.51 4.81
N LEU A 206 14.31 -0.61 5.46
CA LEU A 206 14.76 0.36 6.47
C LEU A 206 15.21 1.67 5.84
N SER A 207 15.88 1.58 4.69
CA SER A 207 16.41 2.75 4.00
C SER A 207 16.79 2.47 2.56
N ALA A 208 16.64 3.50 1.73
CA ALA A 208 17.39 3.69 0.49
C ALA A 208 18.24 4.96 0.65
N ARG A 209 19.55 4.85 0.50
CA ARG A 209 20.48 5.95 0.75
C ARG A 209 21.48 6.09 -0.40
N VAL A 210 21.60 7.27 -0.97
CA VAL A 210 22.68 7.59 -1.90
C VAL A 210 23.98 7.73 -1.10
N VAL A 211 24.91 6.81 -1.31
CA VAL A 211 26.19 6.74 -0.58
C VAL A 211 27.36 7.29 -1.39
N GLU A 212 27.25 7.25 -2.72
CA GLU A 212 28.19 7.88 -3.66
C GLU A 212 27.39 8.42 -4.85
N GLY A 213 27.80 9.54 -5.46
CA GLY A 213 27.10 10.09 -6.62
C GLY A 213 26.99 11.60 -6.60
N ALA A 214 28.13 12.29 -6.76
CA ALA A 214 28.14 13.71 -7.11
C ALA A 214 28.42 13.84 -8.62
N PRO A 215 27.55 14.48 -9.41
CA PRO A 215 26.29 15.13 -9.02
C PRO A 215 25.17 14.13 -8.68
N TRP A 216 24.19 14.63 -7.93
CA TRP A 216 23.03 13.87 -7.42
C TRP A 216 22.30 13.11 -8.55
N PRO A 217 21.98 11.81 -8.37
CA PRO A 217 21.42 11.00 -9.45
C PRO A 217 19.96 11.33 -9.80
N PHE A 218 19.20 11.99 -8.92
CA PHE A 218 17.77 12.27 -9.11
C PHE A 218 17.47 13.75 -9.29
N GLU A 219 18.29 14.48 -10.06
CA GLU A 219 18.09 15.91 -10.37
C GLU A 219 16.68 16.19 -10.93
N TYR A 220 16.14 15.28 -11.73
CA TYR A 220 14.81 15.36 -12.32
C TYR A 220 13.81 14.40 -11.67
N GLY A 221 14.11 13.91 -10.47
CA GLY A 221 13.32 12.92 -9.77
C GLY A 221 13.62 11.47 -10.18
N GLY A 222 12.80 10.56 -9.68
CA GLY A 222 12.97 9.13 -9.90
C GLY A 222 11.92 8.28 -9.19
N ARG A 223 12.11 6.97 -9.30
CA ARG A 223 11.29 5.99 -8.57
C ARG A 223 12.11 4.78 -8.13
N ILE A 224 11.64 4.17 -7.04
CA ILE A 224 12.17 2.91 -6.52
C ILE A 224 11.00 1.94 -6.44
N MET A 225 11.19 0.76 -7.02
CA MET A 225 10.18 -0.28 -7.07
C MET A 225 10.79 -1.59 -6.62
N SER A 226 9.98 -2.46 -6.04
CA SER A 226 10.37 -3.81 -5.71
C SER A 226 9.41 -4.83 -6.29
N SER A 227 9.94 -5.97 -6.72
CA SER A 227 9.15 -7.11 -7.16
C SER A 227 9.90 -8.40 -6.89
N SER A 228 9.17 -9.51 -6.80
CA SER A 228 9.77 -10.82 -7.03
C SER A 228 10.22 -10.89 -8.50
N PRO A 229 11.38 -11.48 -8.83
CA PRO A 229 11.80 -11.67 -10.21
C PRO A 229 10.77 -12.49 -10.98
N PRO A 230 10.66 -12.31 -12.30
CA PRO A 230 9.53 -12.84 -13.03
C PRO A 230 9.53 -14.37 -13.04
N GLN A 231 8.42 -14.95 -12.59
CA GLN A 231 7.81 -16.10 -13.26
C GLN A 231 7.23 -15.57 -14.59
N GLU A 232 7.37 -16.32 -15.68
CA GLU A 232 7.05 -15.93 -17.06
C GLU A 232 5.68 -15.21 -17.21
N VAL A 233 5.64 -13.87 -17.15
CA VAL A 233 4.40 -13.10 -17.34
C VAL A 233 4.66 -11.86 -18.20
N THR A 234 3.73 -11.63 -19.13
CA THR A 234 3.74 -10.65 -20.22
C THR A 234 3.59 -9.18 -19.79
N ASP A 235 3.31 -8.91 -18.50
CA ASP A 235 3.20 -7.54 -17.97
C ASP A 235 3.92 -7.40 -16.61
N SER A 236 5.23 -7.24 -16.68
CA SER A 236 6.14 -7.10 -15.53
C SER A 236 5.86 -5.89 -14.62
N LEU A 237 5.03 -4.92 -15.04
CA LEU A 237 4.70 -3.73 -14.26
C LEU A 237 3.58 -3.98 -13.25
N SER A 238 2.68 -4.93 -13.53
CA SER A 238 1.49 -5.23 -12.73
C SER A 238 1.79 -5.81 -11.34
N ARG A 239 2.98 -6.39 -11.14
CA ARG A 239 3.44 -6.99 -9.88
C ARG A 239 4.54 -6.19 -9.19
N GLN A 240 4.61 -4.89 -9.47
CA GLN A 240 5.59 -4.00 -8.85
C GLN A 240 4.97 -3.28 -7.66
N VAL A 241 5.67 -3.36 -6.53
CA VAL A 241 5.40 -2.51 -5.38
C VAL A 241 6.22 -1.23 -5.54
N VAL A 242 5.55 -0.12 -5.83
CA VAL A 242 6.19 1.20 -5.89
C VAL A 242 6.47 1.67 -4.46
N LEU A 243 7.75 1.83 -4.13
CA LEU A 243 8.19 2.30 -2.82
C LEU A 243 8.20 3.82 -2.76
N VAL A 244 8.55 4.46 -3.86
CA VAL A 244 8.49 5.91 -4.07
C VAL A 244 8.46 6.20 -5.57
N ASP A 245 7.70 7.21 -5.99
CA ASP A 245 7.69 7.75 -7.35
C ASP A 245 7.48 9.26 -7.29
N SER A 246 8.52 10.02 -7.66
CA SER A 246 8.53 11.48 -7.50
C SER A 246 7.56 12.19 -8.43
N HIS A 247 7.26 11.65 -9.62
CA HIS A 247 6.22 12.22 -10.51
C HIS A 247 4.83 12.14 -9.90
N ARG A 248 4.63 11.18 -9.00
CA ARG A 248 3.42 11.02 -8.22
C ARG A 248 3.56 11.65 -6.83
N SER A 249 4.48 12.58 -6.61
CA SER A 249 4.52 13.38 -5.38
C SER A 249 3.53 14.55 -5.47
N ASP A 250 3.17 15.12 -4.32
CA ASP A 250 2.46 16.41 -4.27
C ASP A 250 3.42 17.61 -4.44
N ASP A 251 4.73 17.36 -4.41
CA ASP A 251 5.80 18.36 -4.28
C ASP A 251 6.46 18.73 -5.63
N GLY A 252 5.73 18.54 -6.74
CA GLY A 252 6.17 19.05 -8.05
C GLY A 252 7.23 18.22 -8.77
N GLY A 253 7.40 16.94 -8.41
CA GLY A 253 8.26 16.01 -9.17
C GLY A 253 9.64 15.76 -8.55
N GLU A 254 10.00 16.52 -7.52
CA GLU A 254 11.27 16.35 -6.79
C GLU A 254 11.29 15.02 -6.02
N MET A 255 12.46 14.38 -5.97
CA MET A 255 12.63 13.16 -5.17
C MET A 255 12.48 13.51 -3.69
N PRO A 256 11.62 12.82 -2.92
CA PRO A 256 11.45 13.12 -1.50
C PRO A 256 12.71 12.66 -0.73
N MET A 257 13.35 13.60 -0.04
CA MET A 257 14.65 13.39 0.61
C MET A 257 14.63 13.71 2.09
N GLY A 258 15.25 12.83 2.87
CA GLY A 258 15.71 13.11 4.22
C GLY A 258 17.10 13.75 4.24
N SER A 259 17.72 13.81 5.43
CA SER A 259 19.11 14.23 5.57
C SER A 259 20.08 13.18 5.01
N ASP A 260 21.35 13.52 4.79
CA ASP A 260 22.45 12.58 4.50
C ASP A 260 22.25 11.61 3.32
N GLY A 261 21.48 12.02 2.31
CA GLY A 261 21.23 11.25 1.09
C GLY A 261 20.18 10.15 1.22
N TYR A 262 19.43 10.11 2.32
CA TYR A 262 18.30 9.20 2.50
C TYR A 262 17.10 9.63 1.64
N ILE A 263 16.45 8.65 1.04
CA ILE A 263 15.25 8.82 0.24
C ILE A 263 14.05 8.43 1.09
N ASP A 264 13.06 9.32 1.18
CA ASP A 264 11.84 9.06 1.95
C ASP A 264 10.90 8.19 1.12
N LEU A 265 10.69 6.95 1.57
CA LEU A 265 9.82 6.01 0.90
C LEU A 265 8.37 6.21 1.35
N SER A 266 7.43 6.09 0.41
CA SER A 266 6.00 5.96 0.73
C SER A 266 5.61 4.56 1.16
N ARG A 267 6.41 3.57 0.74
CA ARG A 267 6.28 2.17 1.12
C ARG A 267 7.60 1.52 1.57
N HIS A 268 7.52 0.75 2.63
CA HIS A 268 8.56 0.08 3.41
C HIS A 268 8.23 -1.40 3.65
N VAL A 269 6.99 -1.88 3.46
CA VAL A 269 6.65 -3.29 3.74
C VAL A 269 6.25 -4.06 2.48
N VAL A 270 6.93 -5.18 2.24
CA VAL A 270 6.74 -6.10 1.12
C VAL A 270 6.73 -7.55 1.61
N SER A 271 5.81 -8.36 1.12
CA SER A 271 5.79 -9.81 1.31
C SER A 271 6.60 -10.48 0.21
N VAL A 272 7.39 -11.50 0.58
CA VAL A 272 8.21 -12.27 -0.37
C VAL A 272 8.09 -13.75 -0.02
N GLU A 273 7.82 -14.59 -1.01
CA GLU A 273 7.85 -16.05 -0.83
C GLU A 273 9.26 -16.51 -0.46
N LEU A 274 9.37 -17.50 0.42
CA LEU A 274 10.65 -18.11 0.74
C LEU A 274 11.30 -18.72 -0.50
N GLU A 275 12.63 -18.84 -0.46
CA GLU A 275 13.47 -19.38 -1.54
C GLU A 275 13.53 -18.52 -2.82
N GLU A 276 12.56 -17.60 -2.97
CA GLU A 276 12.61 -16.54 -3.96
C GLU A 276 13.56 -15.40 -3.54
N SER A 277 13.61 -14.38 -4.40
CA SER A 277 14.40 -13.18 -4.14
C SER A 277 13.55 -11.92 -4.29
N LEU A 278 13.98 -10.85 -3.63
CA LEU A 278 13.39 -9.53 -3.79
C LEU A 278 14.32 -8.69 -4.66
N GLN A 279 13.83 -8.26 -5.83
CA GLN A 279 14.56 -7.35 -6.70
C GLN A 279 14.09 -5.93 -6.47
N PHE A 280 15.03 -5.02 -6.31
CA PHE A 280 14.80 -3.58 -6.32
C PHE A 280 15.27 -3.03 -7.65
N VAL A 281 14.46 -2.16 -8.25
CA VAL A 281 14.78 -1.40 -9.45
C VAL A 281 14.73 0.08 -9.09
N ILE A 282 15.82 0.79 -9.35
CA ILE A 282 15.97 2.22 -9.10
C ILE A 282 16.07 2.91 -10.46
N GLN A 283 15.21 3.90 -10.71
CA GLN A 283 15.19 4.65 -11.95
C GLN A 283 15.29 6.14 -11.64
N ALA A 284 16.21 6.81 -12.33
CA ALA A 284 16.32 8.26 -12.36
C ALA A 284 15.74 8.80 -13.66
N TYR A 285 14.94 9.85 -13.54
CA TYR A 285 14.29 10.47 -14.69
C TYR A 285 15.25 11.42 -15.42
N SER A 286 14.95 11.63 -16.69
CA SER A 286 15.62 12.63 -17.53
C SER A 286 14.91 13.98 -17.43
N GLN A 287 15.54 15.02 -17.96
CA GLN A 287 14.97 16.37 -18.01
C GLN A 287 13.62 16.44 -18.73
N SER A 288 13.33 15.52 -19.67
CA SER A 288 12.03 15.50 -20.35
C SER A 288 10.89 14.92 -19.50
N GLY A 289 11.17 14.49 -18.26
CA GLY A 289 10.21 13.84 -17.36
C GLY A 289 9.95 12.38 -17.77
N ASP A 290 9.44 12.14 -18.97
CA ASP A 290 8.88 10.83 -19.33
C ASP A 290 9.91 9.72 -19.60
N ALA A 291 11.19 10.07 -19.81
CA ALA A 291 12.23 9.11 -20.14
C ALA A 291 13.13 8.78 -18.95
N ILE A 292 13.53 7.51 -18.82
CA ILE A 292 14.48 7.04 -17.82
C ILE A 292 15.90 7.36 -18.29
N ALA A 293 16.62 8.21 -17.56
CA ALA A 293 18.01 8.56 -17.86
C ALA A 293 18.99 7.48 -17.41
N ARG A 294 18.75 6.92 -16.21
CA ARG A 294 19.61 5.91 -15.59
C ARG A 294 18.76 4.90 -14.84
N GLN A 295 19.21 3.65 -14.83
CA GLN A 295 18.56 2.57 -14.09
C GLN A 295 19.61 1.65 -13.48
N GLY A 296 19.34 1.22 -12.25
CA GLY A 296 20.07 0.15 -11.57
C GLY A 296 19.10 -0.89 -11.02
N SER A 297 19.62 -2.10 -10.75
CA SER A 297 18.86 -3.07 -9.96
C SER A 297 19.74 -3.88 -9.03
N VAL A 298 19.18 -4.30 -7.91
CA VAL A 298 19.86 -5.14 -6.92
C VAL A 298 18.90 -6.19 -6.40
N ARG A 299 19.42 -7.37 -6.06
CA ARG A 299 18.61 -8.52 -5.64
C ARG A 299 19.03 -8.98 -4.25
N PHE A 300 18.04 -9.25 -3.41
CA PHE A 300 18.22 -9.85 -2.09
C PHE A 300 17.65 -11.27 -2.10
N ARG A 301 18.43 -12.24 -1.62
CA ARG A 301 17.85 -13.54 -1.25
C ARG A 301 17.03 -13.38 0.03
N THR A 302 15.88 -14.03 0.06
CA THR A 302 15.04 -14.04 1.25
C THR A 302 15.75 -14.66 2.44
N LYS A 303 15.39 -14.19 3.63
CA LYS A 303 15.86 -14.72 4.91
C LYS A 303 14.69 -14.79 5.88
N TYR A 304 14.76 -15.70 6.85
CA TYR A 304 13.78 -15.79 7.93
C TYR A 304 13.85 -14.59 8.89
N CYS A 305 15.05 -14.07 9.13
CA CYS A 305 15.30 -12.97 10.07
C CYS A 305 16.58 -12.19 9.69
N ASN A 306 16.92 -11.19 10.50
CA ASN A 306 18.08 -10.31 10.41
C ASN A 306 18.03 -9.30 9.27
N ILE A 307 19.11 -8.53 9.14
CA ILE A 307 19.23 -7.42 8.20
C ILE A 307 20.15 -7.81 7.05
N SER A 308 19.78 -7.41 5.85
CA SER A 308 20.62 -7.50 4.65
C SER A 308 20.83 -6.10 4.07
N ARG A 309 22.01 -5.87 3.51
CA ARG A 309 22.37 -4.63 2.82
C ARG A 309 22.95 -4.96 1.46
N ALA A 310 22.65 -4.15 0.47
CA ALA A 310 23.26 -4.26 -0.85
C ALA A 310 23.32 -2.89 -1.53
N ILE A 311 24.30 -2.72 -2.40
CA ILE A 311 24.52 -1.51 -3.18
C ILE A 311 23.98 -1.73 -4.59
N CYS A 312 23.21 -0.76 -5.08
CA CYS A 312 22.71 -0.67 -6.43
C CYS A 312 23.47 0.46 -7.15
N GLU A 313 24.10 0.16 -8.28
CA GLU A 313 24.77 1.15 -9.11
C GLU A 313 23.77 1.76 -10.11
N ILE A 314 23.71 3.08 -10.17
CA ILE A 314 22.85 3.85 -11.09
C ILE A 314 23.70 4.91 -11.81
N GLY A 315 24.23 4.54 -12.98
CA GLY A 315 25.28 5.30 -13.64
C GLY A 315 26.50 5.40 -12.72
N ASP A 316 26.98 6.62 -12.46
CA ASP A 316 28.14 6.88 -11.59
C ASP A 316 27.78 7.02 -10.10
N SER A 317 26.53 6.74 -9.73
CA SER A 317 26.04 6.85 -8.35
C SER A 317 25.77 5.47 -7.75
N LYS A 318 25.85 5.37 -6.42
CA LYS A 318 25.59 4.16 -5.64
C LYS A 318 24.51 4.44 -4.61
N VAL A 319 23.49 3.58 -4.61
CA VAL A 319 22.40 3.61 -3.64
C VAL A 319 22.47 2.35 -2.79
N GLU A 320 22.66 2.50 -1.48
CA GLU A 320 22.56 1.40 -0.53
C GLU A 320 21.09 1.17 -0.15
N ILE A 321 20.63 -0.07 -0.27
CA ILE A 321 19.34 -0.52 0.24
C ILE A 321 19.57 -1.40 1.46
N THR A 322 18.87 -1.10 2.56
CA THR A 322 18.86 -1.93 3.78
C THR A 322 17.48 -2.54 3.97
N VAL A 323 17.42 -3.87 4.12
CA VAL A 323 16.19 -4.64 4.33
C VAL A 323 16.29 -5.44 5.62
N ALA A 324 15.30 -5.28 6.50
CA ALA A 324 15.06 -6.13 7.66
C ALA A 324 14.09 -7.25 7.29
N TRP A 325 14.52 -8.49 7.48
CA TRP A 325 13.73 -9.68 7.24
C TRP A 325 13.05 -10.09 8.54
N SER A 326 11.80 -10.50 8.46
CA SER A 326 11.06 -11.04 9.60
C SER A 326 10.12 -12.13 9.13
N GLN A 327 10.06 -13.23 9.88
CA GLN A 327 8.89 -14.11 9.85
C GLN A 327 7.66 -13.37 10.37
N LEU A 328 6.51 -14.03 10.28
CA LEU A 328 5.21 -13.47 10.57
C LEU A 328 4.63 -14.12 11.82
N ALA A 329 3.77 -13.40 12.53
CA ALA A 329 2.92 -13.99 13.56
C ALA A 329 1.60 -14.41 12.93
N LYS A 330 1.15 -15.64 13.20
CA LYS A 330 -0.16 -16.10 12.75
C LYS A 330 -1.28 -15.55 13.63
N HIS A 331 -1.07 -15.54 14.95
CA HIS A 331 -2.02 -14.97 15.91
C HIS A 331 -1.27 -14.11 16.93
N LYS A 332 -1.83 -12.96 17.30
CA LYS A 332 -1.28 -12.07 18.32
C LYS A 332 -1.09 -12.76 19.67
N ARG A 333 -1.94 -13.74 20.00
CA ARG A 333 -1.84 -14.53 21.26
C ARG A 333 -0.56 -15.38 21.31
N ASP A 334 -0.08 -15.88 20.18
CA ASP A 334 1.14 -16.70 20.13
C ASP A 334 2.35 -15.89 20.60
N ILE A 335 2.41 -14.60 20.25
CA ILE A 335 3.47 -13.68 20.70
C ILE A 335 3.41 -13.45 22.22
N LEU A 336 2.21 -13.31 22.79
CA LEU A 336 2.04 -13.02 24.22
C LEU A 336 2.47 -14.20 25.11
N LEU A 337 2.32 -15.43 24.61
CA LEU A 337 2.71 -16.64 25.32
C LEU A 337 4.23 -16.80 25.42
N GLU A 338 5.01 -16.22 24.50
CA GLU A 338 6.48 -16.26 24.55
C GLU A 338 7.07 -15.42 25.69
N GLY A 339 6.36 -14.38 26.15
CA GLY A 339 6.77 -13.58 27.31
C GLY A 339 6.57 -14.26 28.67
N HIS A 340 6.05 -15.49 28.69
CA HIS A 340 5.68 -16.24 29.89
C HIS A 340 6.47 -17.55 30.09
N VAL A 341 7.57 -17.74 29.34
CA VAL A 341 8.44 -18.93 29.46
C VAL A 341 9.67 -18.65 30.31
#